data_AF-A0A225VXX6-F1
#
_entry.id   AF-A0A225VXX6-F1
#
_cell.length_a   1.000
_cell.length_b   1.000
_cell.length_c   1.000
_cell.angle_alpha   90.00
_cell.angle_beta   90.00
_cell.angle_gamma   90.00
#
_symmetry.space_group_name_H-M   'P 1'
#
loop_
_entity.id
_entity.type
_entity.pdbx_description
1 polymer ?
#
loop_
_entity_poly.entity_id
_entity_poly.type
_entity_poly.pdbx_seq_one_letter_code
_entity_poly.pdbx_strand_id
1 'polypeptide(L)'
;MHEENNALRNGFGTTVWKEIERLMNKYPCQIYDNKTAWWNTDLSVKFLEYHFATRSNRDDNVLLLWDDFSAHWTQPVLDYASSINVILHKVPPKYTYVCQPADSSWNKPFKVAHRQGESERQRKKDKLNAKILLIQKSDDREQASRKVVCLRKKLNNIRLHLAAPSRPQMTDWITSS
;
A
#
# COMPACT_ATOMS: atom_id res chain seq x y z
N MET A 1 -6.69 4.06 28.46
CA MET A 1 -7.02 4.47 27.08
C MET A 1 -5.92 4.14 26.08
N HIS A 2 -4.67 4.62 26.21
CA HIS A 2 -3.63 4.32 25.21
C HIS A 2 -3.19 2.84 25.19
N GLU A 3 -2.93 2.24 26.36
CA GLU A 3 -2.59 0.81 26.47
C GLU A 3 -3.72 -0.09 25.99
N GLU A 4 -4.96 0.24 26.34
CA GLU A 4 -6.16 -0.47 25.87
C GLU A 4 -6.28 -0.43 24.34
N ASN A 5 -6.03 0.73 23.71
CA ASN A 5 -6.02 0.84 22.25
C ASN A 5 -4.90 0.02 21.61
N ASN A 6 -3.70 0.03 22.21
CA ASN A 6 -2.57 -0.77 21.71
C ASN A 6 -2.87 -2.27 21.77
N ALA A 7 -3.51 -2.72 22.85
CA ALA A 7 -3.82 -4.13 23.07
C ALA A 7 -5.03 -4.62 22.25
N LEU A 8 -6.12 -3.84 22.22
CA LEU A 8 -7.40 -4.30 21.65
C LEU A 8 -7.68 -3.77 20.24
N ARG A 9 -6.98 -2.70 19.82
CA ARG A 9 -7.31 -1.94 18.62
C ARG A 9 -6.09 -1.66 17.77
N ASN A 10 -5.03 -2.44 17.93
CA ASN A 10 -3.78 -2.31 17.18
C ASN A 10 -3.20 -0.89 17.17
N GLY A 11 -3.43 -0.11 18.24
CA GLY A 11 -2.99 1.28 18.38
C GLY A 11 -3.97 2.34 17.87
N PHE A 12 -5.05 1.94 17.19
CA PHE A 12 -6.08 2.86 16.70
C PHE A 12 -7.05 3.31 17.80
N GLY A 13 -7.57 4.53 17.63
CA GLY A 13 -8.71 5.02 18.41
C GLY A 13 -10.02 4.31 18.06
N THR A 14 -11.01 4.37 18.94
CA THR A 14 -12.30 3.68 18.84
C THR A 14 -13.08 3.99 17.55
N THR A 15 -13.00 5.22 17.05
CA THR A 15 -13.70 5.64 15.82
C THR A 15 -13.09 4.99 14.58
N VAL A 16 -11.77 5.10 14.41
CA VAL A 16 -11.05 4.57 13.24
C VAL A 16 -11.00 3.04 13.26
N TRP A 17 -10.92 2.44 14.45
CA TRP A 17 -10.88 0.99 14.62
C TRP A 17 -12.02 0.27 13.91
N LYS A 18 -13.25 0.81 13.93
CA LYS A 18 -14.41 0.19 13.27
C LYS A 18 -14.22 -0.01 11.77
N GLU A 19 -13.48 0.88 11.12
CA GLU A 19 -13.19 0.77 9.69
C GLU A 19 -12.02 -0.18 9.44
N ILE A 20 -10.97 -0.08 10.26
CA ILE A 20 -9.78 -0.92 10.16
C ILE A 20 -10.11 -2.39 10.41
N GLU A 21 -10.88 -2.69 11.46
CA GLU A 21 -11.34 -4.03 11.79
C GLU A 21 -12.13 -4.64 10.63
N ARG A 22 -13.04 -3.88 10.01
CA ARG A 22 -13.77 -4.32 8.82
C ARG A 22 -12.86 -4.64 7.64
N LEU A 23 -11.79 -3.87 7.45
CA LEU A 23 -10.81 -4.12 6.39
C LEU A 23 -10.00 -5.39 6.66
N MET A 24 -9.52 -5.57 7.90
CA MET A 24 -8.75 -6.75 8.31
C MET A 24 -9.60 -8.03 8.30
N ASN A 25 -10.90 -7.94 8.56
CA ASN A 25 -11.81 -9.08 8.42
C ASN A 25 -12.13 -9.42 6.96
N LYS A 26 -12.07 -8.42 6.07
CA LYS A 26 -12.40 -8.58 4.65
C LYS A 26 -11.21 -9.09 3.82
N TYR A 27 -9.99 -8.73 4.20
CA TYR A 27 -8.79 -9.04 3.44
C TYR A 27 -7.75 -9.74 4.32
N PRO A 28 -6.91 -10.62 3.77
CA PRO A 28 -5.84 -11.28 4.52
C PRO A 28 -4.69 -10.30 4.78
N CYS A 29 -4.92 -9.33 5.67
CA CYS A 29 -3.91 -8.37 6.10
C CYS A 29 -4.04 -8.05 7.59
N GLN A 30 -2.95 -7.52 8.15
CA GLN A 30 -2.94 -6.92 9.48
C GLN A 30 -2.58 -5.45 9.36
N ILE A 31 -3.28 -4.60 10.11
CA ILE A 31 -3.09 -3.15 10.09
C ILE A 31 -2.86 -2.70 11.53
N TYR A 32 -1.77 -1.97 11.72
CA TYR A 32 -1.35 -1.42 13.02
C TYR A 32 -1.07 0.08 12.90
N ASP A 33 -1.27 0.77 14.01
CA ASP A 33 -0.90 2.16 14.20
C ASP A 33 -0.12 2.30 15.52
N ASN A 34 0.61 3.39 15.65
CA ASN A 34 1.23 3.78 16.90
C ASN A 34 1.47 5.30 16.89
N LYS A 35 1.82 5.85 18.06
CA LYS A 35 1.95 7.31 18.24
C LYS A 35 2.92 7.98 17.25
N THR A 36 3.94 7.27 16.79
CA THR A 36 4.94 7.81 15.86
C THR A 36 4.65 7.47 14.41
N ALA A 37 3.65 6.61 14.13
CA ALA A 37 3.42 5.98 12.84
C ALA A 37 4.69 5.34 12.25
N TRP A 38 5.61 4.88 13.10
CA TRP A 38 6.88 4.28 12.70
C TRP A 38 6.93 2.80 13.01
N TRP A 39 7.64 2.04 12.17
CA TRP A 39 7.90 0.63 12.43
C TRP A 39 8.77 0.46 13.69
N ASN A 40 8.51 -0.57 14.49
CA ASN A 40 9.22 -0.84 15.75
C ASN A 40 9.40 -2.36 15.97
N THR A 41 10.12 -2.72 17.03
CA THR A 41 10.43 -4.11 17.39
C THR A 41 9.18 -4.98 17.54
N ASP A 42 8.13 -4.48 18.20
CA ASP A 42 6.91 -5.25 18.42
C ASP A 42 6.19 -5.55 17.10
N LEU A 43 6.16 -4.57 16.19
CA LEU A 43 5.61 -4.75 14.84
C LEU A 43 6.43 -5.75 14.03
N SER A 44 7.76 -5.76 14.18
CA SER A 44 8.62 -6.77 13.56
C SER A 44 8.26 -8.18 14.01
N VAL A 45 8.04 -8.40 15.31
CA VAL A 45 7.62 -9.71 15.84
C VAL A 45 6.23 -10.09 15.33
N LYS A 46 5.26 -9.18 15.39
CA LYS A 46 3.89 -9.42 14.87
C LYS A 46 3.88 -9.74 13.38
N PHE A 47 4.75 -9.09 12.60
CA PHE A 47 4.92 -9.39 11.19
C PHE A 47 5.42 -10.83 10.99
N LEU A 48 6.43 -11.25 11.74
CA LEU A 48 6.95 -12.61 11.67
C LEU A 48 5.89 -13.65 12.09
N GLU A 49 5.14 -13.36 13.15
CA GLU A 49 4.06 -14.21 13.64
C GLU A 49 2.99 -14.42 12.57
N TYR A 50 2.47 -13.33 12.03
CA TYR A 50 1.38 -13.37 11.06
C TYR A 50 1.76 -14.12 9.77
N HIS A 51 2.98 -13.91 9.27
CA HIS A 51 3.39 -14.47 7.98
C HIS A 51 4.06 -15.85 8.07
N PHE A 52 4.71 -16.18 9.19
CA PHE A 52 5.57 -17.36 9.28
C PHE A 52 5.33 -18.27 10.50
N ALA A 53 4.49 -17.91 11.46
CA ALA A 53 4.25 -18.82 12.60
C ALA A 53 3.24 -19.93 12.28
N THR A 54 2.35 -19.71 11.32
CA THR A 54 1.21 -20.61 10.99
C THR A 54 1.45 -21.51 9.77
N ARG A 55 2.67 -21.53 9.24
CA ARG A 55 3.05 -22.40 8.11
C ARG A 55 3.00 -23.87 8.52
N SER A 56 2.59 -24.73 7.59
CA SER A 56 2.42 -26.18 7.82
C SER A 56 3.74 -26.93 7.98
N ASN A 57 4.82 -26.43 7.38
CA ASN A 57 6.16 -27.02 7.41
C ASN A 57 7.09 -26.27 8.38
N ARG A 58 6.76 -26.27 9.67
CA ARG A 58 7.53 -25.53 10.67
C ARG A 58 8.95 -26.06 10.86
N ASP A 59 9.20 -27.33 10.58
CA ASP A 59 10.53 -27.94 10.71
C ASP A 59 11.50 -27.46 9.61
N ASP A 60 10.97 -26.92 8.51
CA ASP A 60 11.78 -26.38 7.42
C ASP A 60 12.27 -24.96 7.74
N ASN A 61 13.53 -24.71 7.43
CA ASN A 61 14.11 -23.38 7.48
C ASN A 61 13.57 -22.49 6.35
N VAL A 62 13.14 -21.28 6.69
CA VAL A 62 12.77 -20.23 5.73
C VAL A 62 13.79 -19.11 5.79
N LEU A 63 14.42 -18.78 4.67
CA LEU A 63 15.28 -17.62 4.54
C LEU A 63 14.43 -16.37 4.25
N LEU A 64 14.47 -15.39 5.16
CA LEU A 64 13.86 -14.08 4.95
C LEU A 64 14.95 -13.02 4.70
N LEU A 65 14.92 -12.44 3.51
CA LEU A 65 15.73 -11.27 3.18
C LEU A 65 15.00 -10.00 3.66
N TRP A 66 15.55 -9.30 4.64
CA TRP A 66 14.95 -8.11 5.23
C TRP A 66 15.93 -6.93 5.20
N ASP A 67 15.43 -5.71 5.10
CA ASP A 67 16.28 -4.52 5.03
C ASP A 67 16.97 -4.21 6.37
N ASP A 68 18.01 -3.37 6.31
CA ASP A 68 18.89 -3.03 7.43
C ASP A 68 18.25 -2.09 8.48
N PHE A 69 16.93 -1.87 8.46
CA PHE A 69 16.30 -1.04 9.49
C PHE A 69 16.45 -1.67 10.89
N SER A 70 16.90 -0.87 11.86
CA SER A 70 17.35 -1.35 13.17
C SER A 70 16.27 -2.14 13.95
N ALA A 71 14.99 -1.78 13.79
CA ALA A 71 13.89 -2.48 14.45
C ALA A 71 13.70 -3.93 13.98
N HIS A 72 14.28 -4.33 12.85
CA HIS A 72 14.26 -5.71 12.36
C HIS A 72 15.33 -6.59 13.03
N TRP A 73 16.34 -5.98 13.64
CA TRP A 73 17.56 -6.66 14.11
C TRP A 73 17.73 -6.64 15.63
N THR A 74 16.68 -6.28 16.37
CA THR A 74 16.69 -6.34 17.83
C THR A 74 16.64 -7.78 18.33
N GLN A 75 17.23 -8.07 19.49
CA GLN A 75 17.29 -9.43 20.05
C GLN A 75 15.92 -10.15 20.10
N PRO A 76 14.81 -9.52 20.53
CA PRO A 76 13.50 -10.18 20.53
C PRO A 76 13.05 -10.66 19.15
N VAL A 77 13.41 -9.94 18.08
CA VAL A 77 13.06 -10.31 16.71
C VAL A 77 13.90 -11.48 16.23
N LEU A 78 15.21 -11.47 16.54
CA LEU A 78 16.12 -12.55 16.21
C LEU A 78 15.71 -13.85 16.92
N ASP A 79 15.41 -13.76 18.22
CA ASP A 79 15.00 -14.90 19.05
C ASP A 79 13.68 -15.48 18.54
N TYR A 80 12.71 -14.61 18.24
CA TYR A 80 11.41 -15.05 17.73
C TYR A 80 11.55 -15.71 16.36
N ALA A 81 12.28 -15.10 15.42
CA ALA A 81 12.53 -15.67 14.09
C ALA A 81 13.17 -17.06 14.19
N SER A 82 14.20 -17.20 15.04
CA SER A 82 14.85 -18.48 15.32
C SER A 82 13.85 -19.52 15.88
N SER A 83 13.02 -19.13 16.84
CA SER A 83 12.02 -20.03 17.46
C SER A 83 10.98 -20.59 16.47
N ILE A 84 10.82 -19.92 15.33
CA ILE A 84 9.90 -20.34 14.27
C ILE A 84 10.64 -20.82 13.02
N ASN A 85 11.93 -21.18 13.09
CA ASN A 85 12.77 -21.63 11.97
C ASN A 85 12.82 -20.65 10.78
N VAL A 86 12.82 -19.36 11.07
CA VAL A 86 13.05 -18.29 10.09
C VAL A 86 14.47 -17.75 10.27
N ILE A 87 15.28 -17.90 9.23
CA ILE A 87 16.63 -17.38 9.13
C ILE A 87 16.55 -15.97 8.55
N LEU A 88 16.90 -14.96 9.34
CA LEU A 88 16.94 -13.58 8.88
C LEU A 88 18.28 -13.28 8.21
N HIS A 89 18.23 -12.69 7.02
CA HIS A 89 19.43 -12.22 6.33
C HIS A 89 19.25 -10.79 5.87
N LYS A 90 20.28 -9.98 6.11
CA LYS A 90 20.25 -8.54 5.91
C LYS A 90 20.52 -8.20 4.46
N VAL A 91 19.63 -7.42 3.84
CA VAL A 91 19.93 -6.78 2.56
C VAL A 91 20.96 -5.68 2.81
N PRO A 92 22.09 -5.65 2.08
CA PRO A 92 23.13 -4.67 2.32
C PRO A 92 22.60 -3.22 2.27
N PRO A 93 22.92 -2.40 3.29
CA PRO A 93 22.50 -1.00 3.29
C PRO A 93 23.01 -0.28 2.06
N LYS A 94 22.20 0.65 1.53
CA LYS A 94 22.39 1.40 0.27
C LYS A 94 22.16 0.62 -1.03
N TYR A 95 21.95 -0.69 -0.97
CA TYR A 95 21.68 -1.51 -2.15
C TYR A 95 20.24 -2.00 -2.24
N THR A 96 19.36 -1.57 -1.33
CA THR A 96 17.95 -1.97 -1.25
C THR A 96 17.21 -1.85 -2.58
N TYR A 97 17.41 -0.75 -3.32
CA TYR A 97 16.74 -0.51 -4.60
C TYR A 97 17.14 -1.49 -5.73
N VAL A 98 18.27 -2.20 -5.57
CA VAL A 98 18.76 -3.22 -6.51
C VAL A 98 18.52 -4.62 -5.96
N CYS A 99 18.86 -4.83 -4.68
CA CYS A 99 18.97 -6.13 -4.06
C CYS A 99 17.71 -6.57 -3.31
N GLN A 100 16.78 -5.66 -2.97
CA GLN A 100 15.52 -6.04 -2.34
C GLN A 100 14.47 -6.32 -3.43
N PRO A 101 14.03 -7.59 -3.60
CA PRO A 101 13.08 -7.93 -4.65
C PRO A 101 11.76 -7.16 -4.55
N ALA A 102 11.29 -6.88 -3.33
CA ALA A 102 10.07 -6.10 -3.12
C ALA A 102 10.16 -4.69 -3.74
N ASP A 103 11.33 -4.05 -3.67
CA ASP A 103 11.52 -2.70 -4.22
C ASP A 103 11.61 -2.70 -5.74
N SER A 104 12.44 -3.59 -6.29
CA SER A 104 12.68 -3.68 -7.73
C SER A 104 11.49 -4.25 -8.49
N SER A 105 10.83 -5.26 -7.94
CA SER A 105 9.85 -6.09 -8.64
C SER A 105 8.40 -5.67 -8.38
N TRP A 106 8.08 -5.11 -7.21
CA TRP A 106 6.70 -4.75 -6.85
C TRP A 106 6.52 -3.24 -6.72
N ASN A 107 7.31 -2.58 -5.87
CA ASN A 107 7.13 -1.15 -5.58
C ASN A 107 7.43 -0.27 -6.79
N LYS A 108 8.51 -0.54 -7.52
CA LYS A 108 8.87 0.25 -8.72
C LYS A 108 7.76 0.21 -9.77
N PRO A 109 7.28 -0.96 -10.23
CA PRO A 109 6.19 -1.00 -11.19
C PRO A 109 4.87 -0.42 -10.66
N PHE A 110 4.52 -0.67 -9.39
CA PHE A 110 3.35 -0.07 -8.76
C PHE A 110 3.40 1.47 -8.81
N LYS A 111 4.56 2.05 -8.44
CA LYS A 111 4.77 3.51 -8.49
C LYS A 111 4.66 4.05 -9.93
N VAL A 112 5.13 3.31 -10.93
CA VAL A 112 5.00 3.69 -12.34
C VAL A 112 3.53 3.70 -12.76
N ALA A 113 2.80 2.62 -12.51
CA ALA A 113 1.38 2.51 -12.83
C ALA A 113 0.56 3.60 -12.13
N HIS A 114 0.85 3.88 -10.86
CA HIS A 114 0.23 4.97 -10.10
C HIS A 114 0.43 6.33 -10.79
N ARG A 115 1.67 6.67 -11.16
CA ARG A 115 1.97 7.94 -11.84
C ARG A 115 1.30 8.04 -13.20
N GLN A 116 1.24 6.95 -13.95
CA GLN A 116 0.55 6.91 -15.25
C GLN A 116 -0.96 7.13 -15.07
N GLY A 117 -1.59 6.40 -14.14
CA GLY A 117 -3.00 6.55 -13.83
C GLY A 117 -3.36 7.96 -13.37
N GLU A 118 -2.54 8.58 -12.53
CA GLU A 118 -2.74 9.98 -12.11
C GLU A 118 -2.56 10.96 -13.27
N SER A 119 -1.60 10.73 -14.15
CA SER A 119 -1.41 11.56 -15.35
C SER A 119 -2.62 11.47 -16.29
N GLU A 120 -3.15 10.27 -16.51
CA GLU A 120 -4.36 10.07 -17.32
C GLU A 120 -5.60 10.69 -16.69
N ARG A 121 -5.74 10.55 -15.36
CA ARG A 121 -6.81 11.17 -14.59
C ARG A 121 -6.76 12.68 -14.75
N GLN A 122 -5.59 13.29 -14.63
CA GLN A 122 -5.42 14.73 -14.80
C GLN A 122 -5.76 15.18 -16.22
N ARG A 123 -5.26 14.48 -17.26
CA ARG A 123 -5.62 14.76 -18.66
C ARG A 123 -7.13 14.71 -18.91
N LYS A 124 -7.85 13.76 -18.30
CA LYS A 124 -9.32 13.68 -18.39
C LYS A 124 -10.00 14.88 -17.73
N LYS A 125 -9.51 15.32 -16.57
CA LYS A 125 -9.99 16.53 -15.89
C LYS A 125 -9.77 17.77 -16.75
N ASP A 126 -8.59 17.94 -17.31
CA ASP A 126 -8.23 19.10 -18.14
C ASP A 126 -9.11 19.19 -19.39
N LYS A 127 -9.33 18.06 -20.09
CA LYS A 127 -10.26 17.99 -21.24
C LYS A 127 -11.68 18.40 -20.87
N LEU A 128 -12.15 18.00 -19.69
CA LEU A 128 -13.50 18.30 -19.24
C LEU A 128 -13.64 19.77 -18.81
N ASN A 129 -12.62 20.32 -18.15
CA ASN A 129 -12.53 21.75 -17.84
C ASN A 129 -12.50 22.61 -19.11
N ALA A 130 -11.73 22.22 -20.12
CA ALA A 130 -11.71 22.90 -21.42
C ALA A 130 -13.10 22.91 -22.08
N LYS A 131 -13.81 21.77 -22.06
CA LYS A 131 -15.20 21.69 -22.55
C LYS A 131 -16.17 22.59 -21.79
N ILE A 132 -16.04 22.66 -20.46
CA ILE A 132 -16.85 23.55 -19.63
C ILE A 132 -16.60 25.02 -20.03
N LEU A 133 -15.33 25.43 -20.18
CA LEU A 133 -14.98 26.79 -20.59
C LEU A 133 -15.54 27.16 -21.97
N LEU A 134 -15.51 26.23 -22.93
CA LEU A 134 -16.07 26.46 -24.26
C LEU A 134 -17.60 26.63 -24.22
N ILE A 135 -18.31 25.80 -23.45
CA ILE A 135 -19.77 25.89 -23.33
C ILE A 135 -20.20 27.15 -22.58
N GLN A 136 -19.43 27.58 -21.57
CA GLN A 136 -19.71 28.83 -20.87
C GLN A 136 -19.56 30.07 -21.76
N LYS A 137 -18.82 29.96 -22.87
CA LYS A 137 -18.66 31.04 -23.86
C LYS A 137 -19.74 31.02 -24.96
N SER A 138 -20.67 30.04 -24.99
CA SER A 138 -21.72 29.99 -26.02
C SER A 138 -22.92 30.86 -25.66
N ASP A 139 -23.60 31.42 -26.68
CA ASP A 139 -24.72 32.36 -26.50
C ASP A 139 -26.02 31.74 -25.95
N ASP A 140 -26.16 30.41 -26.00
CA ASP A 140 -27.32 29.67 -25.44
C ASP A 140 -27.14 29.42 -23.93
N ARG A 141 -27.58 30.40 -23.11
CA ARG A 141 -27.36 30.41 -21.65
C ARG A 141 -28.05 29.27 -20.89
N GLU A 142 -29.26 28.87 -21.28
CA GLU A 142 -30.02 27.86 -20.53
C GLU A 142 -29.49 26.45 -20.82
N GLN A 143 -29.25 26.13 -22.09
CA GLN A 143 -28.69 24.83 -22.48
C GLN A 143 -27.23 24.69 -22.02
N ALA A 144 -26.46 25.78 -22.05
CA ALA A 144 -25.10 25.82 -21.49
C ALA A 144 -25.08 25.50 -19.99
N SER A 145 -25.98 26.10 -19.21
CA SER A 145 -26.06 25.89 -17.76
C SER A 145 -26.32 24.43 -17.40
N ARG A 146 -27.29 23.78 -18.05
CA ARG A 146 -27.60 22.35 -17.82
C ARG A 146 -26.42 21.44 -18.19
N LYS A 147 -25.76 21.70 -19.32
CA LYS A 147 -24.58 20.94 -19.77
C LYS A 147 -23.40 21.10 -18.81
N VAL A 148 -23.13 22.32 -18.33
CA VAL A 148 -22.04 22.59 -17.37
C VAL A 148 -22.25 21.83 -16.06
N VAL A 149 -23.47 21.79 -15.52
CA VAL A 149 -23.78 21.03 -14.30
C VAL A 149 -23.47 19.54 -14.49
N CYS A 150 -23.89 18.96 -15.61
CA CYS A 150 -23.61 17.55 -15.92
C CYS A 150 -22.09 17.28 -16.05
N LEU A 151 -21.35 18.15 -16.72
CA LEU A 151 -19.90 18.02 -16.89
C LEU A 151 -19.16 18.20 -15.55
N ARG A 152 -19.58 19.11 -14.67
CA ARG A 152 -19.01 19.25 -13.32
C ARG A 152 -19.25 18.01 -12.47
N LYS A 153 -20.44 17.39 -12.56
CA LYS A 153 -20.72 16.11 -11.90
C LYS A 153 -19.80 15.01 -12.41
N LYS A 154 -19.57 14.93 -13.73
CA LYS A 154 -18.60 13.98 -14.31
C LYS A 154 -17.18 14.24 -13.81
N LEU A 155 -16.75 15.49 -13.74
CA LEU A 155 -15.42 15.90 -13.27
C LEU A 155 -15.15 15.44 -11.84
N ASN A 156 -16.11 15.69 -10.94
CA ASN A 156 -16.00 15.31 -9.52
C ASN A 156 -15.97 13.79 -9.33
N ASN A 157 -16.54 13.03 -10.26
CA ASN A 157 -16.59 11.58 -10.22
C ASN A 157 -15.41 10.90 -10.93
N ILE A 158 -14.44 11.64 -11.48
CA ILE A 158 -13.24 11.03 -12.07
C ILE A 158 -12.35 10.45 -10.96
N ARG A 159 -12.41 9.13 -10.82
CA ARG A 159 -11.58 8.34 -9.92
C ARG A 159 -10.26 7.97 -10.59
N LEU A 160 -9.22 7.82 -9.77
CA LEU A 160 -8.02 7.12 -10.19
C LEU A 160 -8.40 5.66 -10.44
N HIS A 161 -8.07 5.16 -11.62
CA HIS A 161 -8.19 3.75 -11.90
C HIS A 161 -6.78 3.14 -11.86
N LEU A 162 -6.58 2.24 -10.89
CA LEU A 162 -5.40 1.39 -10.84
C LEU A 162 -5.88 -0.04 -10.95
N ALA A 163 -5.48 -0.71 -12.02
CA ALA A 163 -5.60 -2.14 -12.12
C ALA A 163 -4.33 -2.75 -11.52
N ALA A 164 -4.50 -3.68 -10.59
CA ALA A 164 -3.37 -4.48 -10.13
C ALA A 164 -2.82 -5.27 -11.34
N PRO A 165 -1.50 -5.29 -11.55
CA PRO A 165 -0.91 -6.07 -12.61
C PRO A 165 -1.18 -7.55 -12.39
N SER A 166 -1.44 -8.27 -13.49
CA SER A 166 -1.54 -9.72 -13.45
C SER A 166 -0.18 -10.34 -13.11
N ARG A 167 -0.19 -11.58 -12.61
CA ARG A 167 1.05 -12.31 -12.33
C ARG A 167 2.00 -12.39 -13.55
N PRO A 168 1.51 -12.67 -14.78
CA PRO A 168 2.35 -12.57 -15.98
C PRO A 168 2.98 -11.18 -16.18
N GLN A 169 2.21 -10.10 -16.02
CA GLN A 169 2.74 -8.74 -16.15
C GLN A 169 3.86 -8.47 -15.13
N MET A 170 3.72 -8.94 -13.90
CA MET A 170 4.77 -8.83 -12.88
C MET A 170 6.00 -9.66 -13.22
N THR A 171 5.83 -10.87 -13.74
CA THR A 171 6.95 -11.72 -14.18
C THR A 171 7.72 -11.06 -15.32
N ASP A 172 7.04 -10.54 -16.33
CA ASP A 172 7.67 -9.85 -17.46
C ASP A 172 8.49 -8.64 -17.00
N TRP A 173 8.04 -7.90 -15.98
CA TRP A 173 8.80 -6.77 -15.41
C TRP A 173 10.10 -7.18 -14.76
N ILE A 174 10.13 -8.36 -14.13
CA ILE A 174 11.32 -8.90 -13.47
C ILE A 174 12.32 -9.40 -14.52
N THR A 175 11.84 -10.07 -15.56
CA THR A 175 12.72 -10.73 -16.56
C THR A 175 13.18 -9.82 -17.69
N SER A 176 12.53 -8.67 -17.88
CA SER A 176 12.88 -7.69 -18.93
C SER A 176 13.81 -6.57 -18.45
N SER A 177 14.37 -6.69 -17.24
CA SER A 177 15.28 -5.72 -16.62
C SER A 177 16.75 -6.01 -16.93
#